data_AF-A0A3D4JVG3-F1
#
_entry.id   AF-A0A3D4JVG3-F1
#
_cell.length_a   1.000
_cell.length_b   1.000
_cell.length_c   1.000
_cell.angle_alpha   90.00
_cell.angle_beta   90.00
_cell.angle_gamma   90.00
#
_symmetry.space_group_name_H-M   'P 1'
#
loop_
_entity.id
_entity.type
_entity.pdbx_description
1 polymer ?
#
loop_
_entity_poly.entity_id
_entity_poly.type
_entity_poly.pdbx_seq_one_letter_code
_entity_poly.pdbx_strand_id
1 'polypeptide(L)'
;MKNVLICASLLGSMLTFAQEKDSIKGNDIEEVIVNGKYYKKYVEKEGSSSIRLDEELIKIPQNVSIITNRALEDQQVTTLGDGVLRNVAGAQRLEHWGDMYTRVNM
;
A
#
# COMPACT_ATOMS: atom_id res chain seq x y z
N MET A 1 -42.07 64.10 1.18
CA MET A 1 -41.08 63.50 0.27
C MET A 1 -39.70 63.28 0.92
N LYS A 2 -39.23 64.18 1.80
CA LYS A 2 -37.92 64.04 2.48
C LYS A 2 -37.78 62.75 3.32
N ASN A 3 -38.83 62.30 4.01
CA ASN A 3 -38.75 61.11 4.88
C ASN A 3 -38.58 59.80 4.10
N VAL A 4 -39.13 59.72 2.87
CA VAL A 4 -39.03 58.53 2.01
C VAL A 4 -37.61 58.39 1.44
N LEU A 5 -36.97 59.52 1.10
CA LEU A 5 -35.58 59.56 0.63
C LEU A 5 -34.59 59.08 1.72
N ILE A 6 -34.87 59.38 2.99
CA ILE A 6 -34.03 58.95 4.12
C ILE A 6 -34.17 57.44 4.35
N CYS A 7 -35.38 56.88 4.25
CA CYS A 7 -35.58 55.43 4.36
C CYS A 7 -34.90 54.66 3.22
N ALA A 8 -34.97 55.20 1.99
CA ALA A 8 -34.33 54.58 0.83
C ALA A 8 -32.80 54.58 0.92
N SER A 9 -32.19 55.65 1.44
CA SER A 9 -30.72 55.70 1.61
C SER A 9 -30.23 54.77 2.73
N LEU A 10 -31.01 54.61 3.81
CA LEU A 10 -30.73 53.65 4.88
C LEU A 10 -30.87 52.18 4.42
N LEU A 11 -31.86 51.87 3.58
CA LEU A 11 -32.04 50.52 3.03
C LEU A 11 -30.94 50.18 2.03
N GLY A 12 -30.51 51.12 1.20
CA GLY A 12 -29.42 50.94 0.24
C GLY A 12 -28.08 50.60 0.92
N SER A 13 -27.73 51.29 2.01
CA SER A 13 -26.48 51.00 2.73
C SER A 13 -26.52 49.65 3.43
N MET A 14 -27.67 49.23 3.98
CA MET A 14 -27.81 47.89 4.58
C MET A 14 -27.67 46.77 3.55
N LEU A 15 -28.18 46.96 2.33
CA LEU A 15 -28.05 45.98 1.25
C LEU A 15 -26.59 45.78 0.84
N THR A 16 -25.78 46.84 0.74
CA THR A 16 -24.36 46.70 0.36
C THR A 16 -23.53 45.97 1.42
N PHE A 17 -23.80 46.19 2.71
CA PHE A 17 -23.12 45.46 3.80
C PHE A 17 -23.58 44.00 3.93
N ALA A 18 -24.83 43.69 3.60
CA ALA A 18 -25.35 42.33 3.61
C ALA A 18 -24.78 41.51 2.44
N GLN A 19 -24.63 42.13 1.27
CA GLN A 19 -24.13 41.47 0.06
C GLN A 19 -22.63 41.10 0.16
N GLU A 20 -21.83 41.86 0.91
CA GLU A 20 -20.42 41.53 1.19
C GLU A 20 -20.27 40.26 2.05
N LYS A 21 -21.25 39.98 2.93
CA LYS A 21 -21.25 38.78 3.79
C LYS A 21 -21.80 37.53 3.12
N ASP A 22 -22.49 37.66 1.99
CA ASP A 22 -23.16 36.54 1.29
C ASP A 22 -22.38 36.03 0.07
N SER A 23 -21.14 36.52 -0.13
CA SER A 23 -20.20 35.86 -1.05
C SER A 23 -19.84 34.49 -0.46
N ILE A 24 -20.44 33.44 -1.03
CA ILE A 24 -20.08 32.04 -0.77
C ILE A 24 -18.56 31.92 -0.87
N LYS A 25 -17.88 31.82 0.27
CA LYS A 25 -16.47 31.46 0.34
C LYS A 25 -16.38 29.98 0.01
N GLY A 26 -16.37 29.67 -1.29
CA GLY A 26 -16.02 28.34 -1.76
C GLY A 26 -14.58 28.07 -1.33
N ASN A 27 -14.40 27.19 -0.35
CA ASN A 27 -13.07 26.68 -0.07
C ASN A 27 -12.73 25.75 -1.22
N ASP A 28 -11.76 26.15 -2.05
CA ASP A 28 -11.23 25.29 -3.09
C ASP A 28 -10.67 24.02 -2.42
N ILE A 29 -11.04 22.86 -2.96
CA ILE A 29 -10.61 21.57 -2.40
C ILE A 29 -9.14 21.39 -2.74
N GLU A 30 -8.29 21.28 -1.71
CA GLU A 30 -6.85 21.09 -1.87
C GLU A 30 -6.55 19.68 -2.42
N GLU A 31 -5.83 19.61 -3.53
CA GLU A 31 -5.42 18.35 -4.14
C GLU A 31 -4.35 17.68 -3.29
N VAL A 32 -4.62 16.45 -2.82
CA VAL A 32 -3.65 15.64 -2.08
C VAL A 32 -3.16 14.51 -2.96
N ILE A 33 -1.88 14.57 -3.34
CA ILE A 33 -1.22 13.50 -4.10
C ILE A 33 -0.78 12.40 -3.12
N VAL A 34 -1.51 11.29 -3.11
CA VAL A 34 -1.14 10.08 -2.35
C VAL A 34 -0.21 9.21 -3.21
N ASN A 35 1.10 9.34 -2.98
CA ASN A 35 2.08 8.50 -3.64
C ASN A 35 2.19 7.14 -2.93
N GLY A 36 1.48 6.14 -3.47
CA GLY A 36 1.68 4.74 -3.09
C GLY A 36 2.97 4.20 -3.71
N LYS A 37 3.97 3.84 -2.89
CA LYS A 37 5.10 3.05 -3.39
C LYS A 37 4.61 1.63 -3.64
N TYR A 38 4.56 1.21 -4.91
CA TYR A 38 4.34 -0.19 -5.28
C TYR A 38 5.59 -0.99 -4.90
N TYR A 39 5.61 -1.49 -3.67
CA TYR A 39 6.64 -2.43 -3.24
C TYR A 39 6.23 -3.81 -3.75
N LYS A 40 7.04 -4.43 -4.61
CA LYS A 40 6.98 -5.87 -4.86
C LYS A 40 7.43 -6.59 -3.59
N LYS A 41 6.55 -6.65 -2.59
CA LYS A 41 6.89 -7.06 -1.21
C LYS A 41 7.38 -8.51 -1.11
N TYR A 42 6.98 -9.37 -2.05
CA TYR A 42 7.22 -10.81 -2.00
C TYR A 42 7.80 -11.39 -3.29
N VAL A 43 8.21 -10.55 -4.26
CA VAL A 43 8.72 -11.03 -5.56
C VAL A 43 10.12 -10.52 -5.79
N GLU A 44 11.07 -11.46 -5.78
CA GLU A 44 12.46 -11.21 -6.15
C GLU A 44 12.69 -11.61 -7.61
N LYS A 45 13.56 -10.86 -8.30
CA LYS A 45 13.93 -11.12 -9.70
C LYS A 45 15.33 -11.72 -9.85
N GLU A 46 16.11 -11.67 -8.78
CA GLU A 46 17.50 -12.12 -8.74
C GLU A 46 17.63 -13.17 -7.63
N GLY A 47 18.43 -14.20 -7.91
CA GLY A 47 18.73 -15.26 -6.94
C GLY A 47 19.78 -14.83 -5.92
N SER A 48 20.03 -15.69 -4.93
CA SER A 48 21.17 -15.50 -4.03
C SER A 48 22.48 -15.71 -4.78
N SER A 49 23.46 -14.85 -4.55
CA SER A 49 24.83 -15.00 -5.10
C SER A 49 25.47 -16.35 -4.75
N SER A 50 25.05 -16.97 -3.64
CA SER A 50 25.53 -18.28 -3.19
C SER A 50 25.14 -19.42 -4.14
N ILE A 51 24.09 -19.26 -4.96
CA ILE A 51 23.66 -20.33 -5.90
C ILE A 51 24.56 -20.38 -7.15
N ARG A 52 25.47 -19.41 -7.32
CA ARG A 52 26.42 -19.30 -8.45
C ARG A 52 25.75 -19.27 -9.83
N LEU A 53 24.49 -18.83 -9.88
CA LEU A 53 23.75 -18.50 -11.09
C LEU A 53 23.69 -16.97 -11.16
N ASP A 54 24.64 -16.38 -11.89
CA ASP A 54 24.85 -14.93 -11.99
C ASP A 54 23.98 -14.32 -13.10
N GLU A 55 22.67 -14.59 -13.04
CA GLU A 55 21.70 -14.12 -14.02
C GLU A 55 20.32 -13.89 -13.40
N GLU A 56 19.47 -13.14 -14.11
CA GLU A 56 18.08 -12.93 -13.72
C GLU A 56 17.29 -14.25 -13.73
N LEU A 57 16.40 -14.44 -12.76
CA LEU A 57 15.67 -15.70 -12.57
C LEU A 57 14.88 -16.16 -13.80
N ILE A 58 14.41 -15.22 -14.63
CA ILE A 58 13.64 -15.52 -15.84
C ILE A 58 14.48 -16.18 -16.95
N LYS A 59 15.80 -16.02 -16.90
CA LYS A 59 16.73 -16.57 -17.89
C LYS A 59 17.22 -17.97 -17.51
N ILE A 60 17.08 -18.35 -16.23
CA ILE A 60 17.48 -19.66 -15.71
C ILE A 60 16.49 -20.72 -16.22
N PRO A 61 16.94 -21.79 -16.91
CA PRO A 61 16.09 -22.87 -17.40
C PRO A 61 15.73 -23.89 -16.30
N GLN A 62 15.44 -23.41 -15.08
CA GLN A 62 15.11 -24.22 -13.91
C GLN A 62 13.97 -23.56 -13.13
N ASN A 63 13.11 -24.37 -12.52
CA ASN A 63 12.12 -23.86 -11.56
C ASN A 63 12.85 -23.43 -10.28
N VAL A 64 12.80 -22.12 -9.99
CA VAL A 64 13.38 -21.52 -8.77
C VAL A 64 12.26 -20.79 -8.03
N SER A 65 12.07 -21.15 -6.75
CA SER A 65 11.15 -20.46 -5.85
C SER A 65 11.95 -19.72 -4.78
N ILE A 66 11.65 -18.43 -4.57
CA ILE A 66 12.28 -17.59 -3.55
C ILE A 66 11.23 -17.22 -2.51
N ILE A 67 11.54 -17.51 -1.25
CA ILE A 67 10.74 -17.06 -0.11
C ILE A 67 11.43 -15.81 0.45
N THR A 68 10.77 -14.66 0.37
CA THR A 68 11.38 -13.40 0.83
C THR A 68 11.32 -13.28 2.34
N ASN A 69 12.25 -12.53 2.94
CA ASN A 69 12.23 -12.25 4.37
C ASN A 69 10.90 -11.62 4.82
N ARG A 70 10.33 -10.73 4.00
CA ARG A 70 9.05 -10.10 4.31
C ARG A 70 7.88 -11.10 4.30
N ALA A 71 7.90 -12.08 3.41
CA ALA A 71 6.88 -13.14 3.40
C ALA A 71 6.93 -13.96 4.70
N LEU A 72 8.14 -14.29 5.18
CA LEU A 72 8.32 -15.00 6.45
C LEU A 72 7.86 -14.16 7.65
N GLU A 73 8.22 -12.88 7.69
CA GLU A 73 7.84 -11.94 8.76
C GLU A 73 6.32 -11.74 8.83
N ASP A 74 5.67 -11.45 7.70
CA ASP A 74 4.23 -11.17 7.65
C ASP A 74 3.40 -12.42 7.97
N GLN A 75 3.93 -13.62 7.69
CA GLN A 75 3.30 -14.90 8.05
C GLN A 75 3.65 -15.38 9.47
N GLN A 76 4.53 -14.66 10.18
CA GLN A 76 5.04 -15.04 11.50
C GLN A 76 5.66 -16.45 11.52
N VAL A 77 6.35 -16.80 10.44
CA VAL A 77 7.03 -18.09 10.34
C VAL A 77 8.23 -18.09 11.28
N THR A 78 8.23 -19.01 12.25
CA THR A 78 9.33 -19.20 13.20
C THR A 78 10.19 -20.42 12.89
N THR A 79 9.79 -21.23 11.90
CA THR A 79 10.39 -22.54 11.63
C THR A 79 10.52 -22.82 10.14
N LEU A 80 11.55 -23.58 9.75
CA LEU A 80 11.76 -23.95 8.35
C LEU A 80 10.66 -24.90 7.82
N GLY A 81 10.15 -25.77 8.70
CA GLY A 81 9.06 -26.67 8.35
C GLY A 81 7.82 -25.90 7.92
N ASP A 82 7.41 -24.89 8.67
CA ASP A 82 6.24 -24.08 8.31
C ASP A 82 6.54 -23.16 7.12
N GLY A 83 7.72 -22.53 7.11
CA GLY A 83 8.12 -21.58 6.09
C GLY A 83 8.18 -22.17 4.69
N VAL A 84 8.84 -23.31 4.53
CA VAL A 84 8.99 -23.96 3.22
C VAL A 84 7.65 -24.53 2.75
N LEU A 85 6.94 -25.27 3.60
CA LEU A 85 5.73 -25.99 3.18
C LEU A 85 4.55 -25.06 2.80
N ARG A 86 4.47 -23.86 3.39
CA ARG A 86 3.39 -22.91 3.08
C ARG A 86 3.67 -22.04 1.85
N ASN A 87 4.94 -21.90 1.47
CA ASN A 87 5.35 -20.95 0.43
C ASN A 87 5.86 -21.61 -0.85
N VAL A 88 6.20 -22.90 -0.84
CA VAL A 88 6.73 -23.62 -2.01
C VAL A 88 5.70 -24.62 -2.52
N ALA A 89 5.27 -24.46 -3.77
CA ALA A 89 4.36 -25.38 -4.41
C ALA A 89 5.02 -26.76 -4.63
N GLY A 90 4.31 -27.83 -4.32
CA GLY A 90 4.83 -29.20 -4.43
C GLY A 90 5.64 -29.66 -3.21
N ALA A 91 6.00 -28.77 -2.29
CA ALA A 91 6.68 -29.14 -1.06
C ALA A 91 5.75 -29.96 -0.14
N GLN A 92 6.17 -31.17 0.22
CA GLN A 92 5.41 -32.06 1.10
C GLN A 92 6.22 -32.45 2.32
N ARG A 93 5.57 -32.48 3.49
CA ARG A 93 6.17 -32.99 4.73
C ARG A 93 6.19 -34.51 4.68
N LEU A 94 7.36 -35.10 4.93
CA LEU A 94 7.50 -36.56 5.00
C LEU A 94 7.38 -37.12 6.43
N GLU A 95 7.56 -36.28 7.46
CA GLU A 95 7.70 -36.71 8.85
C GLU A 95 6.50 -36.36 9.73
N HIS A 96 6.36 -37.09 10.84
CA HIS A 96 5.29 -36.91 11.82
C HIS A 96 5.76 -36.29 13.15
N TRP A 97 7.07 -36.22 13.42
CA TRP A 97 7.63 -35.84 14.74
C TRP A 97 7.61 -34.33 15.07
N GLY A 98 6.66 -33.58 14.50
CA GLY A 98 6.58 -32.14 14.68
C GLY A 98 7.77 -31.40 14.08
N ASP A 99 8.05 -30.21 14.60
CA ASP A 99 8.99 -29.26 13.99
C ASP A 99 10.46 -29.41 14.47
N MET A 100 10.81 -30.49 15.17
CA MET A 100 12.20 -30.71 15.64
C MET A 100 13.21 -30.91 14.49
N TYR A 101 12.75 -31.44 13.35
CA TYR A 101 13.54 -31.62 12.14
C TYR A 101 12.69 -31.31 10.92
N THR A 102 13.26 -30.58 9.96
CA THR A 102 12.58 -30.26 8.70
C THR A 102 13.02 -31.23 7.61
N ARG A 103 12.14 -32.17 7.25
CA ARG A 103 12.32 -33.06 6.10
C ARG A 103 11.20 -32.83 5.09
N VAL A 104 11.59 -32.34 3.92
CA VAL A 104 10.67 -31.93 2.85
C VAL A 104 11.00 -32.71 1.59
N ASN A 105 9.96 -33.13 0.87
CA ASN A 105 10.05 -33.64 -0.49
C ASN A 105 9.56 -32.56 -1.46
N MET A 106 10.18 -32.43 -2.63
CA MET A 106 9.79 -31.50 -3.70
C MET A 106 9.77 -32.21 -5.04
#